data_AF-A0A7C3JEC7-F1
#
_entry.id   AF-A0A7C3JEC7-F1
#
_cell.length_a   1.000
_cell.length_b   1.000
_cell.length_c   1.000
_cell.angle_alpha   90.00
_cell.angle_beta   90.00
_cell.angle_gamma   90.00
#
_symmetry.space_group_name_H-M   'P 1'
#
loop_
_entity.id
_entity.type
_entity.pdbx_description
1 polymer ?
#
loop_
_entity_poly.entity_id
_entity_poly.type
_entity_poly.pdbx_seq_one_letter_code
_entity_poly.pdbx_strand_id
1 'polypeptide(L)'
;MTQPPRKRRIVTFSPIEQEVVNLYTQAYCALQIAFQARLAESQRQLAIEIMANMSQLFLQRNMISPLEANYWSLLMFELTAQREIESILEKLARLKTAGLWGLPVALRWQLRQRQLTRKLADLDVKIQRFERNIAFVEKMYCRRENRSKARPQGTR
;
A
#
# COMPACT_ATOMS: atom_id res chain seq x y z
N MET A 1 -1.92 -6.98 45.77
CA MET A 1 -1.27 -8.05 44.97
C MET A 1 -0.85 -7.46 43.63
N THR A 2 0.41 -7.06 43.50
CA THR A 2 0.99 -6.49 42.28
C THR A 2 1.48 -7.61 41.38
N GLN A 3 0.94 -7.75 40.17
CA GLN A 3 1.44 -8.73 39.19
C GLN A 3 2.90 -8.43 38.83
N PRO A 4 3.79 -9.43 38.78
CA PRO A 4 5.17 -9.21 38.37
C PRO A 4 5.23 -8.87 36.88
N PRO A 5 6.22 -8.06 36.45
CA PRO A 5 6.34 -7.64 35.06
C PRO A 5 6.55 -8.87 34.16
N ARG A 6 5.71 -9.01 33.12
CA ARG A 6 5.87 -10.04 32.08
C ARG A 6 7.28 -9.90 31.48
N LYS A 7 8.17 -10.86 31.76
CA LYS A 7 9.49 -10.97 31.13
C LYS A 7 9.29 -10.92 29.61
N ARG A 8 9.81 -9.88 28.95
CA ARG A 8 9.90 -9.83 27.49
C ARG A 8 10.73 -11.03 27.06
N ARG A 9 10.14 -11.91 26.25
CA ARG A 9 10.84 -13.08 25.69
C ARG A 9 11.96 -12.53 24.80
N ILE A 10 13.21 -12.68 25.24
CA ILE A 10 14.37 -12.37 24.39
C ILE A 10 14.38 -13.45 23.32
N VAL A 11 14.10 -13.06 22.08
CA VAL A 11 14.15 -13.96 20.93
C VAL A 11 15.63 -14.18 20.63
N THR A 12 16.16 -15.34 20.99
CA THR A 12 17.52 -15.74 20.64
C THR A 12 17.48 -16.32 19.23
N PHE A 13 17.97 -15.54 18.26
CA PHE A 13 18.14 -16.00 16.88
C PHE A 13 19.38 -16.89 16.76
N SER A 14 19.32 -17.91 15.91
CA SER A 14 20.53 -18.63 15.48
C SER A 14 21.44 -17.68 14.68
N PRO A 15 22.76 -17.96 14.57
CA PRO A 15 23.67 -17.10 13.81
C PRO A 15 23.26 -16.93 12.34
N ILE A 16 22.71 -17.99 11.72
CA ILE A 16 22.18 -17.94 10.35
C ILE A 16 20.93 -17.05 10.30
N GLU A 17 20.02 -17.17 11.27
CA GLU A 17 18.83 -16.33 11.33
C GLU A 17 19.18 -14.85 11.54
N GLN A 18 20.22 -14.55 12.34
CA GLN A 18 20.72 -13.19 12.51
C GLN A 18 21.24 -12.61 11.20
N GLU A 19 22.03 -13.37 10.45
CA GLU A 19 22.54 -12.94 9.15
C GLU A 19 21.41 -12.64 8.17
N VAL A 20 20.42 -13.54 8.08
CA VAL A 20 19.23 -13.34 7.26
C VAL A 20 18.48 -12.08 7.69
N VAL A 21 18.20 -11.92 8.98
CA VAL A 21 17.51 -10.73 9.52
C VAL A 21 18.26 -9.44 9.18
N ASN A 22 19.59 -9.44 9.25
CA ASN A 22 20.43 -8.30 8.91
C ASN A 22 20.31 -7.96 7.41
N LEU A 23 20.38 -8.96 6.52
CA LEU A 23 20.23 -8.76 5.07
C LEU A 23 18.85 -8.19 4.73
N TYR A 24 17.79 -8.73 5.31
CA TYR A 24 16.44 -8.20 5.11
C TYR A 24 16.33 -6.76 5.65
N THR A 25 16.91 -6.47 6.81
CA THR A 25 16.89 -5.11 7.39
C THR A 25 17.60 -4.12 6.48
N GLN A 26 18.78 -4.49 5.96
CA GLN A 26 19.51 -3.68 5.00
C GLN A 26 18.71 -3.42 3.72
N ALA A 27 18.09 -4.45 3.14
CA ALA A 27 17.24 -4.29 1.96
C ALA A 27 16.04 -3.37 2.24
N TYR A 28 15.45 -3.47 3.43
CA TYR A 28 14.31 -2.64 3.84
C TYR A 28 14.70 -1.17 3.95
N CYS A 29 15.81 -0.88 4.63
CA CYS A 29 16.36 0.47 4.73
C CYS A 29 16.75 1.03 3.36
N ALA A 30 17.37 0.22 2.49
CA ALA A 30 17.74 0.65 1.15
C ALA A 30 16.51 1.03 0.30
N LEU A 31 15.42 0.28 0.42
CA LEU A 31 14.15 0.62 -0.23
C LEU A 31 13.53 1.90 0.34
N GLN A 32 13.57 2.09 1.66
CA GLN A 32 13.11 3.35 2.28
C GLN A 32 13.89 4.55 1.74
N ILE A 33 15.21 4.43 1.61
CA ILE A 33 16.06 5.46 1.00
C ILE A 33 15.68 5.65 -0.48
N ALA A 34 15.47 4.58 -1.23
CA ALA A 34 15.06 4.68 -2.63
C ALA A 34 13.73 5.45 -2.81
N PHE A 35 12.79 5.30 -1.86
CA PHE A 35 11.54 6.07 -1.87
C PHE A 35 11.72 7.57 -1.60
N GLN A 36 12.88 8.02 -1.11
CA GLN A 36 13.18 9.46 -0.99
C GLN A 36 13.46 10.09 -2.36
N ALA A 37 13.80 9.27 -3.37
CA ALA A 37 13.89 9.69 -4.76
C ALA A 37 12.54 9.49 -5.49
N ARG A 38 12.37 10.18 -6.62
CA ARG A 38 11.24 9.93 -7.53
C ARG A 38 11.53 8.71 -8.38
N LEU A 39 11.03 7.56 -7.94
CA LEU A 39 11.14 6.30 -8.68
C LEU A 39 10.22 6.31 -9.92
N ALA A 40 10.61 5.60 -10.97
CA ALA A 40 9.73 5.32 -12.09
C ALA A 40 8.49 4.53 -11.60
N GLU A 41 7.35 4.69 -12.27
CA GLU A 41 6.08 4.12 -11.78
C GLU A 41 6.16 2.60 -11.60
N SER A 42 6.76 1.86 -12.54
CA SER A 42 6.95 0.41 -12.44
C SER A 42 7.83 0.02 -11.24
N GLN A 43 8.93 0.73 -11.00
CA GLN A 43 9.84 0.52 -9.87
C GLN A 43 9.16 0.84 -8.53
N ARG A 44 8.41 1.94 -8.48
CA ARG A 44 7.63 2.36 -7.30
C ARG A 44 6.62 1.31 -6.91
N GLN A 45 5.87 0.78 -7.88
CA GLN A 45 4.87 -0.26 -7.64
C GLN A 45 5.51 -1.55 -7.11
N LEU A 46 6.59 -2.01 -7.74
CA LEU A 46 7.34 -3.19 -7.29
C LEU A 46 7.90 -2.98 -5.87
N ALA A 47 8.47 -1.81 -5.59
CA ALA A 47 9.00 -1.49 -4.27
C ALA A 47 7.89 -1.50 -3.19
N ILE A 48 6.67 -1.04 -3.49
CA ILE A 48 5.53 -1.11 -2.56
C ILE A 48 5.17 -2.56 -2.24
N GLU A 49 5.15 -3.44 -3.24
CA GLU A 49 4.87 -4.87 -3.05
C GLU A 49 5.92 -5.52 -2.14
N ILE A 50 7.20 -5.25 -2.41
CA ILE A 50 8.31 -5.77 -1.61
C ILE A 50 8.21 -5.25 -0.17
N MET A 51 8.02 -3.94 0.02
CA MET A 51 7.89 -3.35 1.35
C MET A 51 6.68 -3.90 2.12
N ALA A 52 5.53 -4.10 1.47
CA ALA A 52 4.37 -4.68 2.11
C ALA A 52 4.65 -6.10 2.60
N ASN A 53 5.30 -6.93 1.78
CA ASN A 53 5.66 -8.31 2.15
C ASN A 53 6.71 -8.34 3.29
N MET A 54 7.78 -7.55 3.18
CA MET A 54 8.82 -7.46 4.22
C MET A 54 8.24 -6.94 5.54
N SER A 55 7.38 -5.92 5.49
CA SER A 55 6.80 -5.32 6.68
C SER A 55 5.93 -6.30 7.48
N GLN A 56 5.22 -7.22 6.81
CA GLN A 56 4.47 -8.28 7.48
C GLN A 56 5.41 -9.28 8.17
N LEU A 57 6.50 -9.68 7.52
CA LEU A 57 7.51 -10.56 8.11
C LEU A 57 8.22 -9.92 9.32
N PHE A 58 8.45 -8.61 9.26
CA PHE A 58 9.04 -7.83 10.33
C PHE A 58 8.09 -7.59 11.49
N LEU A 59 6.80 -7.38 11.21
CA LEU A 59 5.76 -7.27 12.23
C LEU A 59 5.67 -8.54 13.07
N GLN A 60 5.67 -9.71 12.43
CA GLN A 60 5.64 -11.02 13.12
C GLN A 60 6.84 -11.22 14.06
N ARG A 61 7.98 -10.59 13.74
CA ARG A 61 9.22 -10.63 14.52
C ARG A 61 9.39 -9.43 15.47
N ASN A 62 8.38 -8.55 15.59
CA ASN A 62 8.42 -7.31 16.37
C ASN A 62 9.59 -6.38 16.01
N MET A 63 10.02 -6.39 14.74
CA MET A 63 11.14 -5.57 14.26
C MET A 63 10.71 -4.17 13.82
N ILE A 64 9.45 -4.00 13.42
CA ILE A 64 8.86 -2.72 13.08
C ILE A 64 7.55 -2.53 13.85
N SER A 65 7.08 -1.29 13.90
CA SER A 65 5.80 -1.00 14.54
C SER A 65 4.61 -1.57 13.74
N PRO A 66 3.50 -1.97 14.40
CA PRO A 66 2.26 -2.30 13.72
C PRO A 66 1.74 -1.16 12.83
N LEU A 67 2.03 0.08 13.22
CA LEU A 67 1.63 1.27 12.49
C LEU A 67 2.33 1.35 11.13
N GLU A 68 3.63 1.09 11.09
CA GLU A 68 4.42 1.05 9.86
C GLU A 68 4.02 -0.10 8.93
N ALA A 69 3.82 -1.31 9.49
CA ALA A 69 3.34 -2.45 8.71
C ALA A 69 1.95 -2.19 8.08
N ASN A 70 1.06 -1.53 8.83
CA ASN A 70 -0.25 -1.14 8.33
C ASN A 70 -0.16 -0.10 7.22
N TYR A 71 0.79 0.85 7.30
CA TYR A 71 1.01 1.83 6.25
C TYR A 71 1.38 1.17 4.91
N TRP A 72 2.36 0.25 4.91
CA TRP A 72 2.74 -0.48 3.69
C TRP A 72 1.61 -1.37 3.16
N SER A 73 0.85 -1.99 4.04
CA SER A 73 -0.33 -2.78 3.66
C SER A 73 -1.41 -1.91 3.00
N LEU A 74 -1.64 -0.69 3.49
CA LEU A 74 -2.58 0.25 2.89
C LEU A 74 -2.10 0.73 1.51
N LEU A 75 -0.80 0.99 1.34
CA LEU A 75 -0.23 1.33 0.03
C LEU A 75 -0.40 0.18 -0.97
N MET A 76 -0.21 -1.07 -0.53
CA MET A 76 -0.44 -2.26 -1.35
C MET A 76 -1.92 -2.43 -1.73
N PHE A 77 -2.85 -2.17 -0.81
CA PHE A 77 -4.28 -2.16 -1.14
C PHE A 77 -4.65 -1.04 -2.12
N GLU A 78 -4.05 0.16 -1.96
CA GLU A 78 -4.23 1.25 -2.91
C GLU A 78 -3.76 0.84 -4.32
N LEU A 79 -2.57 0.27 -4.42
CA LEU A 79 -1.99 -0.23 -5.67
C LEU A 79 -2.88 -1.32 -6.32
N THR A 80 -3.34 -2.28 -5.52
CA THR A 80 -4.19 -3.38 -6.01
C THR A 80 -5.52 -2.85 -6.55
N ALA A 81 -6.17 -1.93 -5.83
CA ALA A 81 -7.42 -1.33 -6.27
C ALA A 81 -7.24 -0.45 -7.53
N GLN A 82 -6.09 0.20 -7.70
CA GLN A 82 -5.75 0.93 -8.93
C GLN A 82 -5.68 0.00 -10.14
N ARG A 83 -4.91 -1.09 -10.04
CA ARG A 83 -4.80 -2.11 -11.09
C ARG A 83 -6.14 -2.74 -11.41
N GLU A 84 -6.97 -2.98 -10.41
CA GLU A 84 -8.31 -3.52 -10.62
C GLU A 84 -9.17 -2.54 -11.45
N ILE A 85 -9.13 -1.24 -11.14
CA ILE A 85 -9.83 -0.22 -11.94
C ILE A 85 -9.32 -0.17 -13.37
N GLU A 86 -8.01 -0.15 -13.58
CA GLU A 86 -7.40 -0.15 -14.92
C GLU A 86 -7.88 -1.37 -15.72
N SER A 87 -7.87 -2.56 -15.11
CA SER A 87 -8.39 -3.78 -15.76
C SER A 87 -9.89 -3.72 -16.08
N ILE A 88 -10.69 -3.05 -15.24
CA ILE A 88 -12.13 -2.86 -15.47
C ILE A 88 -12.36 -1.90 -16.64
N LEU A 89 -11.58 -0.81 -16.72
CA LEU A 89 -11.65 0.14 -17.82
C LEU A 89 -11.34 -0.54 -19.16
N GLU A 90 -10.32 -1.39 -19.20
CA GLU A 90 -10.01 -2.20 -20.39
C GLU A 90 -11.16 -3.14 -20.77
N LYS A 91 -11.75 -3.84 -19.79
CA LYS A 91 -12.90 -4.73 -20.01
C LYS A 91 -14.10 -3.97 -20.55
N LEU A 92 -14.40 -2.79 -19.98
CA LEU A 92 -15.49 -1.93 -20.44
C LEU A 92 -15.24 -1.40 -21.86
N ALA A 93 -14.00 -1.06 -22.20
CA ALA A 93 -13.64 -0.64 -23.56
C ALA A 93 -13.90 -1.76 -24.58
N ARG A 94 -13.56 -3.02 -24.25
CA ARG A 94 -13.85 -4.20 -25.08
C ARG A 94 -15.34 -4.54 -25.17
N LEU A 95 -16.13 -4.21 -24.17
CA LEU A 95 -17.58 -4.47 -24.18
C LEU A 95 -18.35 -3.49 -25.05
N LYS A 96 -17.81 -2.28 -25.31
CA LYS A 96 -18.45 -1.30 -26.22
C LYS A 96 -18.62 -1.85 -27.64
N THR A 97 -17.82 -2.83 -28.06
CA THR A 97 -17.93 -3.47 -29.37
C THR A 97 -18.88 -4.68 -29.40
N ALA A 98 -19.45 -5.10 -28.26
CA ALA A 98 -20.20 -6.35 -28.12
C ALA A 98 -21.74 -6.22 -28.25
N GLY A 99 -22.27 -5.03 -28.57
CA GLY A 99 -23.70 -4.81 -28.78
C GLY A 99 -24.58 -4.90 -27.52
N LEU A 100 -25.91 -5.00 -27.71
CA LEU A 100 -26.92 -4.89 -26.64
C LEU A 100 -26.85 -6.00 -25.57
N TRP A 101 -26.31 -7.18 -25.91
CA TRP A 101 -26.11 -8.29 -24.96
C TRP A 101 -25.02 -8.01 -23.91
N GLY A 102 -24.16 -7.01 -24.14
CA GLY A 102 -23.12 -6.59 -23.20
C GLY A 102 -23.60 -5.66 -22.08
N LEU A 103 -24.84 -5.15 -22.15
CA LEU A 103 -25.37 -4.16 -21.18
C LEU A 103 -25.37 -4.61 -19.71
N PRO A 104 -25.87 -5.80 -19.32
CA PRO A 104 -25.87 -6.22 -17.93
C PRO A 104 -24.44 -6.42 -17.39
N VAL A 105 -23.53 -6.90 -18.24
CA VAL A 105 -22.12 -7.09 -17.91
C VAL A 105 -21.43 -5.74 -17.74
N ALA A 106 -21.69 -4.78 -18.63
CA ALA A 106 -21.18 -3.42 -18.54
C ALA A 106 -21.66 -2.73 -17.25
N LEU A 107 -22.94 -2.88 -16.89
CA LEU A 107 -23.50 -2.30 -15.67
C LEU A 107 -22.84 -2.87 -14.41
N ARG A 108 -22.63 -4.19 -14.36
CA ARG A 108 -21.89 -4.84 -13.27
C ARG A 108 -20.48 -4.26 -13.11
N TRP A 109 -19.76 -4.09 -14.22
CA TRP A 109 -18.40 -3.54 -14.21
C TRP A 109 -18.38 -2.05 -13.81
N GLN A 110 -19.35 -1.25 -14.27
CA GLN A 110 -19.50 0.14 -13.84
C GLN A 110 -19.80 0.26 -12.35
N LEU A 111 -20.67 -0.61 -11.80
CA LEU A 111 -20.94 -0.66 -10.37
C LEU A 111 -19.68 -1.04 -9.58
N ARG A 112 -18.94 -2.05 -10.03
CA ARG A 112 -17.66 -2.43 -9.41
C ARG A 112 -16.64 -1.29 -9.46
N GLN A 113 -16.53 -0.60 -10.59
CA GLN A 113 -15.68 0.58 -10.73
C GLN A 113 -16.05 1.65 -9.70
N ARG A 114 -17.34 1.99 -9.57
CA ARG A 114 -17.83 2.96 -8.57
C ARG A 114 -17.55 2.53 -7.13
N GLN A 115 -17.64 1.24 -6.82
CA GLN A 115 -17.30 0.72 -5.50
C GLN A 115 -15.80 0.88 -5.22
N LEU A 116 -14.95 0.57 -6.19
CA LEU A 116 -13.50 0.67 -6.05
C LEU A 116 -13.04 2.13 -5.93
N THR A 117 -13.64 3.06 -6.68
CA THR A 117 -13.30 4.48 -6.57
C THR A 117 -13.62 5.04 -5.19
N ARG A 118 -14.78 4.65 -4.61
CA ARG A 118 -15.12 5.00 -3.22
C ARG A 118 -14.11 4.42 -2.22
N LYS A 119 -13.80 3.13 -2.34
CA LYS A 119 -12.79 2.48 -1.48
C LYS A 119 -11.42 3.14 -1.60
N LEU A 120 -11.01 3.56 -2.80
CA LEU A 120 -9.76 4.29 -3.01
C LEU A 120 -9.76 5.66 -2.31
N ALA A 121 -10.89 6.38 -2.32
CA ALA A 121 -11.01 7.63 -1.57
C ALA A 121 -10.89 7.40 -0.06
N ASP A 122 -11.52 6.33 0.46
CA ASP A 122 -11.40 5.97 1.88
C ASP A 122 -9.96 5.58 2.25
N LEU A 123 -9.29 4.80 1.38
CA LEU A 123 -7.88 4.43 1.55
C LEU A 123 -6.98 5.66 1.52
N ASP A 124 -7.21 6.60 0.61
CA ASP A 124 -6.45 7.85 0.52
C ASP A 124 -6.52 8.65 1.83
N VAL A 125 -7.72 8.81 2.39
CA VAL A 125 -7.90 9.51 3.68
C VAL A 125 -7.16 8.78 4.81
N LYS A 126 -7.22 7.44 4.84
CA LYS A 126 -6.48 6.65 5.83
C LYS A 126 -4.98 6.82 5.69
N ILE A 127 -4.44 6.69 4.47
CA ILE A 127 -3.01 6.83 4.18
C ILE A 127 -2.53 8.24 4.57
N GLN A 128 -3.25 9.29 4.18
CA GLN A 128 -2.92 10.68 4.57
C GLN A 128 -2.96 10.89 6.09
N ARG A 129 -3.81 10.15 6.82
CA ARG A 129 -3.81 10.19 8.29
C ARG A 129 -2.57 9.50 8.86
N PHE A 130 -2.18 8.35 8.31
CA PHE A 130 -0.93 7.69 8.69
C PHE A 130 0.29 8.55 8.38
N GLU A 131 0.40 9.13 7.18
CA GLU A 131 1.51 10.00 6.78
C GLU A 131 1.68 11.19 7.74
N ARG A 132 0.56 11.80 8.18
CA ARG A 132 0.58 12.87 9.19
C ARG A 132 1.03 12.39 10.57
N ASN A 133 0.63 11.18 10.98
CA ASN A 133 0.94 10.64 12.29
C ASN A 133 2.35 10.04 12.39
N ILE A 134 2.87 9.48 11.30
CA ILE A 134 4.22 8.91 11.24
C ILE A 134 5.27 10.02 11.29
N ALA A 135 4.94 11.21 10.77
CA ALA A 135 5.86 12.35 10.67
C ALA A 135 7.24 11.88 10.18
N PHE A 136 7.26 11.23 9.01
CA PHE A 136 8.50 10.69 8.44
C PHE A 136 9.61 11.75 8.50
N VAL A 137 10.77 11.36 9.04
CA VAL A 137 11.94 12.24 9.14
C VAL A 137 12.27 12.85 7.78
N GLU A 138 12.09 12.04 6.72
CA GLU A 138 12.28 12.46 5.34
C GLU A 138 11.06 12.10 4.48
N LYS A 139 10.72 12.98 3.54
CA LYS A 139 9.56 12.81 2.67
C LYS A 139 9.77 11.63 1.71
N MET A 140 8.89 10.64 1.79
CA MET A 140 8.87 9.51 0.87
C MET A 140 7.89 9.74 -0.29
N TYR A 141 8.34 9.50 -1.52
CA TYR A 141 7.54 9.55 -2.75
C TYR A 141 6.89 8.20 -3.06
N CYS A 142 6.18 7.63 -2.08
CA CYS A 142 5.51 6.34 -2.24
C CYS A 142 4.26 6.42 -3.14
N ARG A 143 3.70 7.62 -3.37
CA ARG A 143 2.40 7.82 -4.02
C ARG A 143 2.52 8.55 -5.35
N ARG A 144 1.59 8.27 -6.26
CA ARG A 144 1.51 8.94 -7.56
C ARG A 144 1.08 10.40 -7.37
N GLU A 145 1.87 11.33 -7.90
CA GLU A 145 1.74 12.79 -7.66
C GLU A 145 0.38 13.38 -8.10
N ASN A 146 -0.28 12.75 -9.09
CA ASN A 146 -1.51 13.25 -9.71
C ASN A 146 -2.79 13.17 -8.86
N ARG A 147 -2.77 12.56 -7.65
CA ARG A 147 -4.00 12.44 -6.82
C ARG A 147 -4.31 13.66 -5.97
N SER A 148 -3.31 14.45 -5.58
CA SER A 148 -3.51 15.65 -4.75
C SER A 148 -4.30 16.77 -5.45
N LYS A 149 -4.39 16.73 -6.79
CA LYS A 149 -5.11 17.72 -7.61
C LYS A 149 -6.53 17.30 -8.00
N ALA A 150 -6.98 16.10 -7.63
CA ALA A 150 -8.29 15.57 -8.03
C ALA A 150 -9.40 15.82 -6.98
N ARG A 151 -9.35 16.93 -6.23
CA ARG A 151 -10.58 17.47 -5.64
C ARG A 151 -11.40 18.08 -6.78
N PRO A 152 -12.65 17.65 -7.03
CA PRO A 152 -13.54 18.47 -7.83
C PRO A 152 -13.68 19.79 -7.06
N GLN A 153 -13.17 20.88 -7.64
CA GLN A 153 -13.60 22.19 -7.23
C GLN A 153 -15.11 22.19 -7.42
N GLY A 154 -15.85 22.25 -6.31
CA GLY A 154 -17.29 22.39 -6.36
C GLY A 154 -17.62 23.58 -7.22
N THR A 155 -18.32 23.33 -8.32
CA THR A 155 -19.05 24.36 -9.06
C THR A 155 -19.95 25.07 -8.06
N ARG A 156 -19.60 26.32 -7.76
CA ARG A 156 -20.51 27.33 -7.23
C ARG A 156 -21.41 27.81 -8.35
#